data_AF-A0A7V3HWE6-F1
#
_entry.id   AF-A0A7V3HWE6-F1
#
_cell.length_a   1.000
_cell.length_b   1.000
_cell.length_c   1.000
_cell.angle_alpha   90.00
_cell.angle_beta   90.00
_cell.angle_gamma   90.00
#
_symmetry.space_group_name_H-M   'P 1'
#
loop_
_entity.id
_entity.type
_entity.pdbx_description
1 polymer ?
#
loop_
_entity_poly.entity_id
_entity_poly.type
_entity_poly.pdbx_seq_one_letter_code
_entity_poly.pdbx_strand_id
1 'polypeptide(L)'
;RRTATAFLLGDLALWLAVGLLTAQRGNVSLSALGHSGFEQSPLLPAAAALIVVAALSRSAQIPFQRWLPATLAAPTPVSALLHAGVVNAGGVLLVRLSPIVSGSALAMALAFVAGMLSMIYGSVVMLTRADIKGSLVYSTMSQMGFMILTCGLGLSAAAVFHLVGHGFYKATLFLSSGSAIARRRRKAAGPPAPGMTAARWTAIRFAAMLLSAAALYAAGNIVRVPRVEHASASALLIFTWAAAAVALMGWLTRVPGARAALLGAAALLVAAVGYVALMRAVTGFLAPDLPAVTVPAAASPGLAAVAVILGGLALLRQPPNGRAGRLQRALYTKALVAGQIPMKTTGVLR
;
A
#
# COMPACT_ATOMS: atom_id res chain seq x y z
N ARG A 1 -11.56 -13.06 -19.10
CA ARG A 1 -12.09 -14.15 -18.24
C ARG A 1 -11.76 -13.94 -16.76
N ARG A 2 -10.48 -14.02 -16.31
CA ARG A 2 -10.12 -13.87 -14.87
C ARG A 2 -10.58 -12.55 -14.22
N THR A 3 -10.45 -11.41 -14.90
CA THR A 3 -10.94 -10.10 -14.42
C THR A 3 -12.45 -10.08 -14.24
N ALA A 4 -13.19 -10.57 -15.25
CA ALA A 4 -14.65 -10.64 -15.20
C ALA A 4 -15.13 -11.49 -14.03
N THR A 5 -14.53 -12.66 -13.81
CA THR A 5 -14.88 -13.52 -12.67
C THR A 5 -14.63 -12.83 -11.33
N ALA A 6 -13.49 -12.16 -11.15
CA ALA A 6 -13.21 -11.44 -9.91
C ALA A 6 -14.26 -10.34 -9.66
N PHE A 7 -14.57 -9.54 -10.69
CA PHE A 7 -15.55 -8.45 -10.56
C PHE A 7 -16.96 -8.98 -10.32
N LEU A 8 -17.39 -10.03 -11.03
CA LEU A 8 -18.69 -10.66 -10.81
C LEU A 8 -18.83 -11.17 -9.37
N LEU A 9 -17.81 -11.85 -8.83
CA LEU A 9 -17.84 -12.30 -7.43
C LEU A 9 -17.91 -11.14 -6.44
N GLY A 10 -17.18 -10.05 -6.70
CA GLY A 10 -17.23 -8.85 -5.88
C GLY A 10 -18.59 -8.14 -5.94
N ASP A 11 -19.16 -8.04 -7.14
CA ASP A 11 -20.47 -7.40 -7.36
C ASP A 11 -21.59 -8.23 -6.74
N LEU A 12 -21.56 -9.55 -6.88
CA LEU A 12 -22.50 -10.46 -6.22
C LEU A 12 -22.40 -10.35 -4.70
N ALA A 13 -21.20 -10.27 -4.14
CA ALA A 13 -21.01 -10.07 -2.70
C ALA A 13 -21.61 -8.73 -2.24
N LEU A 14 -21.35 -7.64 -2.98
CA LEU A 14 -21.91 -6.32 -2.66
C LEU A 14 -23.43 -6.31 -2.73
N TRP A 15 -24.03 -6.86 -3.80
CA TRP A 15 -25.48 -6.92 -3.95
C TRP A 15 -26.15 -7.81 -2.89
N LEU A 16 -25.51 -8.91 -2.51
CA LEU A 16 -26.00 -9.73 -1.40
C LEU A 16 -25.96 -8.96 -0.07
N ALA A 17 -24.89 -8.20 0.20
CA ALA A 17 -24.82 -7.34 1.38
C ALA A 17 -25.92 -6.28 1.38
N VAL A 18 -26.15 -5.60 0.25
CA VAL A 18 -27.25 -4.63 0.09
C VAL A 18 -28.60 -5.30 0.33
N GLY A 19 -28.83 -6.49 -0.22
CA GLY A 19 -30.05 -7.26 0.00
C GLY A 19 -30.28 -7.61 1.47
N LEU A 20 -29.25 -8.08 2.18
CA LEU A 20 -29.33 -8.39 3.62
C LEU A 20 -29.66 -7.16 4.47
N LEU A 21 -28.99 -6.04 4.21
CA LEU A 21 -29.21 -4.79 4.95
C LEU A 21 -30.60 -4.20 4.67
N THR A 22 -31.03 -4.23 3.40
CA THR A 22 -32.33 -3.71 2.97
C THR A 22 -33.48 -4.58 3.46
N ALA A 23 -33.33 -5.91 3.46
CA ALA A 23 -34.34 -6.82 3.99
C ALA A 23 -34.62 -6.58 5.49
N GLN A 24 -33.65 -6.06 6.23
CA GLN A 24 -33.80 -5.80 7.66
C GLN A 24 -34.32 -4.40 8.00
N ARG A 25 -33.80 -3.36 7.33
CA ARG A 25 -34.07 -1.95 7.68
C ARG A 25 -34.81 -1.17 6.60
N GLY A 26 -35.12 -1.80 5.46
CA GLY A 26 -35.60 -1.12 4.28
C GLY A 26 -34.54 -0.22 3.65
N ASN A 27 -34.98 0.78 2.89
CA ASN A 27 -34.08 1.70 2.20
C ASN A 27 -33.49 2.72 3.17
N VAL A 28 -32.17 2.65 3.38
CA VAL A 28 -31.42 3.60 4.20
C VAL A 28 -30.52 4.45 3.29
N SER A 29 -30.59 5.78 3.41
CA SER A 29 -29.69 6.65 2.68
C SER A 29 -28.25 6.51 3.19
N LEU A 30 -27.26 6.65 2.31
CA LEU A 30 -25.85 6.54 2.70
C LEU A 30 -25.45 7.53 3.80
N SER A 31 -26.05 8.73 3.81
CA SER A 31 -25.84 9.75 4.83
C SER A 31 -26.42 9.40 6.19
N ALA A 32 -27.41 8.50 6.25
CA ALA A 32 -28.05 8.06 7.49
C ALA A 32 -27.45 6.77 8.07
N LEU A 33 -26.41 6.19 7.44
CA LEU A 33 -25.83 4.90 7.85
C LEU A 33 -25.31 4.89 9.29
N GLY A 34 -24.79 6.02 9.80
CA GLY A 34 -24.32 6.11 11.18
C GLY A 34 -25.42 6.00 12.23
N HIS A 35 -26.68 6.24 11.85
CA HIS A 35 -27.84 6.28 12.75
C HIS A 35 -28.89 5.19 12.43
N SER A 36 -28.56 4.25 11.55
CA SER A 36 -29.49 3.22 11.09
C SER A 36 -29.67 2.06 12.09
N GLY A 37 -28.84 2.01 13.14
CA GLY A 37 -28.90 0.98 14.18
C GLY A 37 -28.58 -0.42 13.67
N PHE A 38 -27.80 -0.58 12.60
CA PHE A 38 -27.39 -1.91 12.10
C PHE A 38 -26.56 -2.71 13.12
N GLU A 39 -25.96 -2.05 14.11
CA GLU A 39 -25.09 -2.67 15.14
C GLU A 39 -25.77 -3.79 15.92
N GLN A 40 -27.10 -3.73 16.09
CA GLN A 40 -27.88 -4.75 16.80
C GLN A 40 -28.28 -5.95 15.92
N SER A 41 -27.92 -5.91 14.63
CA SER A 41 -28.31 -6.93 13.67
C SER A 41 -27.45 -8.19 13.76
N PRO A 42 -28.05 -9.39 13.85
CA PRO A 42 -27.30 -10.64 13.73
C PRO A 42 -26.73 -10.85 12.31
N LEU A 43 -27.24 -10.14 11.29
CA LEU A 43 -26.79 -10.24 9.91
C LEU A 43 -25.65 -9.26 9.57
N LEU A 44 -25.38 -8.29 10.45
CA LEU A 44 -24.33 -7.29 10.23
C LEU A 44 -22.96 -7.93 9.94
N PRO A 45 -22.48 -8.95 10.67
CA PRO A 45 -21.18 -9.53 10.38
C PRO A 45 -21.08 -10.13 8.96
N ALA A 46 -22.14 -10.79 8.50
CA ALA A 46 -22.18 -11.36 7.16
C ALA A 46 -22.21 -10.26 6.08
N ALA A 47 -23.08 -9.26 6.23
CA ALA A 47 -23.17 -8.14 5.28
C ALA A 47 -21.87 -7.33 5.22
N ALA A 48 -21.27 -7.02 6.38
CA ALA A 48 -20.01 -6.30 6.46
C ALA A 48 -18.84 -7.10 5.85
N ALA A 49 -18.77 -8.40 6.08
CA ALA A 49 -17.75 -9.27 5.47
C ALA A 49 -17.90 -9.33 3.94
N LEU A 50 -19.13 -9.38 3.42
CA LEU A 50 -19.41 -9.34 1.98
C LEU A 50 -18.98 -8.01 1.33
N ILE A 51 -19.19 -6.87 2.02
CA ILE A 51 -18.67 -5.56 1.60
C ILE A 51 -17.14 -5.59 1.50
N VAL A 52 -16.47 -6.21 2.48
CA VAL A 52 -15.01 -6.38 2.43
C VAL A 52 -14.59 -7.25 1.24
N VAL A 53 -15.27 -8.37 0.98
CA VAL A 53 -15.01 -9.21 -0.21
C VAL A 53 -15.14 -8.42 -1.52
N ALA A 54 -16.17 -7.57 -1.64
CA ALA A 54 -16.34 -6.69 -2.78
C ALA A 54 -15.17 -5.70 -2.92
N ALA A 55 -14.74 -5.09 -1.81
CA ALA A 55 -13.59 -4.19 -1.79
C ALA A 55 -12.28 -4.89 -2.19
N LEU A 56 -12.04 -6.11 -1.69
CA LEU A 56 -10.87 -6.93 -2.04
C LEU A 56 -10.83 -7.23 -3.54
N SER A 57 -11.99 -7.55 -4.14
CA SER A 57 -12.10 -7.75 -5.58
C SER A 57 -11.74 -6.49 -6.37
N ARG A 58 -12.35 -5.35 -6.04
CA ARG A 58 -12.16 -4.07 -6.77
C ARG A 58 -10.78 -3.46 -6.60
N SER A 59 -10.07 -3.79 -5.52
CA SER A 59 -8.71 -3.30 -5.26
C SER A 59 -7.61 -4.31 -5.57
N ALA A 60 -7.93 -5.47 -6.17
CA ALA A 60 -6.98 -6.53 -6.54
C ALA A 60 -6.19 -7.13 -5.37
N GLN A 61 -6.88 -7.39 -4.26
CA GLN A 61 -6.30 -8.02 -3.09
C GLN A 61 -6.49 -9.53 -3.12
N ILE A 62 -5.77 -10.25 -2.27
CA ILE A 62 -5.93 -11.70 -2.13
C ILE A 62 -7.37 -12.03 -1.70
N PRO A 63 -8.07 -12.96 -2.40
CA PRO A 63 -7.61 -13.87 -3.46
C PRO A 63 -7.85 -13.40 -4.92
N PHE A 64 -8.33 -12.16 -5.12
CA PHE A 64 -8.68 -11.56 -6.41
C PHE A 64 -7.52 -10.84 -7.13
N GLN A 65 -6.28 -10.96 -6.65
CA GLN A 65 -5.12 -10.20 -7.14
C GLN A 65 -4.81 -10.38 -8.62
N ARG A 66 -5.27 -11.47 -9.23
CA ARG A 66 -4.84 -11.91 -10.57
C ARG A 66 -5.30 -11.01 -11.71
N TRP A 67 -6.32 -10.18 -11.51
CA TRP A 67 -6.78 -9.29 -12.57
C TRP A 67 -5.83 -8.11 -12.79
N LEU A 68 -5.12 -7.66 -11.76
CA LEU A 68 -4.26 -6.49 -11.84
C LEU A 68 -2.99 -6.74 -12.66
N PRO A 69 -2.28 -7.89 -12.56
CA PRO A 69 -1.20 -8.20 -13.50
C PRO A 69 -1.66 -8.38 -14.95
N ALA A 70 -2.93 -8.69 -15.20
CA ALA A 70 -3.45 -8.82 -16.55
C ALA A 70 -3.55 -7.47 -17.29
N THR A 71 -3.45 -6.34 -16.58
CA THR A 71 -3.46 -4.99 -17.17
C THR A 71 -2.10 -4.57 -17.73
N LEU A 72 -1.05 -5.40 -17.60
CA LEU A 72 0.29 -5.10 -18.10
C LEU A 72 0.34 -4.88 -19.61
N ALA A 73 -0.56 -5.50 -20.36
CA ALA A 73 -0.67 -5.33 -21.81
C ALA A 73 -1.33 -3.99 -22.21
N ALA A 74 -1.93 -3.26 -21.26
CA ALA A 74 -2.63 -2.03 -21.56
C ALA A 74 -1.65 -0.90 -21.97
N PRO A 75 -2.09 0.03 -22.85
CA PRO A 75 -1.34 1.25 -23.12
C PRO A 75 -1.05 2.03 -21.84
N THR A 76 0.08 2.73 -21.80
CA THR A 76 0.58 3.39 -20.58
C THR A 76 -0.45 4.32 -19.91
N PRO A 77 -1.23 5.15 -20.63
CA PRO A 77 -2.28 5.97 -20.00
C PRO A 77 -3.42 5.13 -19.38
N VAL A 78 -3.78 4.02 -20.02
CA VAL A 78 -4.79 3.09 -19.50
C VAL A 78 -4.26 2.39 -18.25
N SER A 79 -3.00 1.95 -18.24
CA SER A 79 -2.35 1.44 -17.02
C SER A 79 -2.37 2.50 -15.92
N ALA A 80 -2.02 3.76 -16.22
CA ALA A 80 -2.07 4.84 -15.24
C ALA A 80 -3.47 4.97 -14.61
N LEU A 81 -4.54 5.01 -15.41
CA LEU A 81 -5.91 5.06 -14.92
C LEU A 81 -6.30 3.83 -14.08
N LEU A 82 -5.95 2.63 -14.54
CA LEU A 82 -6.30 1.40 -13.84
C LEU A 82 -5.60 1.28 -12.49
N HIS A 83 -4.31 1.64 -12.42
CA HIS A 83 -3.49 1.49 -11.22
C HIS A 83 -3.53 2.70 -10.29
N ALA A 84 -3.95 3.88 -10.75
CA ALA A 84 -4.09 5.06 -9.91
C ALA A 84 -5.53 5.32 -9.50
N GLY A 85 -6.50 5.03 -10.38
CA GLY A 85 -7.91 5.31 -10.21
C GLY A 85 -8.75 4.08 -9.88
N VAL A 86 -8.86 3.11 -10.80
CA VAL A 86 -9.85 2.03 -10.67
C VAL A 86 -9.64 1.18 -9.40
N VAL A 87 -8.38 0.88 -9.06
CA VAL A 87 -8.07 0.12 -7.83
C VAL A 87 -8.48 0.84 -6.53
N ASN A 88 -8.63 2.18 -6.55
CA ASN A 88 -9.07 2.95 -5.40
C ASN A 88 -10.54 2.66 -5.03
N ALA A 89 -11.35 2.11 -5.96
CA ALA A 89 -12.77 1.85 -5.74
C ALA A 89 -13.03 0.97 -4.49
N GLY A 90 -12.16 -0.02 -4.23
CA GLY A 90 -12.28 -0.84 -3.02
C GLY A 90 -12.08 -0.05 -1.74
N GLY A 91 -11.13 0.90 -1.73
CA GLY A 91 -10.91 1.78 -0.57
C GLY A 91 -12.03 2.78 -0.36
N VAL A 92 -12.49 3.40 -1.46
CA VAL A 92 -13.65 4.31 -1.43
C VAL A 92 -14.89 3.60 -0.88
N LEU A 93 -15.14 2.35 -1.29
CA LEU A 93 -16.24 1.54 -0.78
C LEU A 93 -16.14 1.33 0.73
N LEU A 94 -14.98 0.90 1.24
CA LEU A 94 -14.78 0.67 2.68
C LEU A 94 -14.90 1.94 3.51
N VAL A 95 -14.39 3.07 3.01
CA VAL A 95 -14.52 4.36 3.69
C VAL A 95 -15.97 4.82 3.72
N ARG A 96 -16.69 4.73 2.58
CA ARG A 96 -18.09 5.16 2.49
C ARG A 96 -19.04 4.31 3.33
N LEU A 97 -18.75 3.02 3.45
CA LEU A 97 -19.51 2.09 4.28
C LEU A 97 -18.84 1.84 5.63
N SER A 98 -17.93 2.71 6.08
CA SER A 98 -17.23 2.51 7.34
C SER A 98 -18.17 2.37 8.53
N PRO A 99 -19.32 3.08 8.65
CA PRO A 99 -20.24 2.87 9.77
C PRO A 99 -20.78 1.43 9.88
N ILE A 100 -20.90 0.72 8.75
CA ILE A 100 -21.31 -0.70 8.73
C ILE A 100 -20.09 -1.59 9.01
N VAL A 101 -18.97 -1.33 8.34
CA VAL A 101 -17.77 -2.17 8.44
C VAL A 101 -17.15 -2.12 9.83
N SER A 102 -17.11 -0.96 10.48
CA SER A 102 -16.58 -0.79 11.85
C SER A 102 -17.45 -1.46 12.90
N GLY A 103 -18.75 -1.64 12.64
CA GLY A 103 -19.66 -2.35 13.52
C GLY A 103 -19.45 -3.88 13.55
N SER A 104 -18.55 -4.43 12.71
CA SER A 104 -18.25 -5.87 12.67
C SER A 104 -16.77 -6.15 12.85
N ALA A 105 -16.42 -6.75 13.99
CA ALA A 105 -15.07 -7.25 14.26
C ALA A 105 -14.59 -8.27 13.20
N LEU A 106 -15.50 -9.11 12.68
CA LEU A 106 -15.20 -10.06 11.61
C LEU A 106 -14.76 -9.34 10.33
N ALA A 107 -15.50 -8.32 9.90
CA ALA A 107 -15.19 -7.56 8.69
C ALA A 107 -13.87 -6.78 8.84
N MET A 108 -13.66 -6.13 9.99
CA MET A 108 -12.40 -5.43 10.29
C MET A 108 -11.20 -6.39 10.28
N ALA A 109 -11.32 -7.55 10.93
CA ALA A 109 -10.27 -8.57 10.93
C ALA A 109 -9.99 -9.12 9.52
N LEU A 110 -11.04 -9.36 8.73
CA LEU A 110 -10.91 -9.81 7.35
C LEU A 110 -10.15 -8.79 6.49
N ALA A 111 -10.53 -7.50 6.57
CA ALA A 111 -9.85 -6.42 5.86
C ALA A 111 -8.38 -6.28 6.31
N PHE A 112 -8.13 -6.32 7.62
CA PHE A 112 -6.78 -6.26 8.18
C PHE A 112 -5.89 -7.39 7.66
N VAL A 113 -6.33 -8.64 7.78
CA VAL A 113 -5.56 -9.82 7.37
C VAL A 113 -5.37 -9.85 5.85
N ALA A 114 -6.42 -9.63 5.07
CA ALA A 114 -6.32 -9.65 3.60
C ALA A 114 -5.43 -8.52 3.07
N GLY A 115 -5.53 -7.32 3.65
CA GLY A 115 -4.66 -6.19 3.34
C GLY A 115 -3.20 -6.47 3.69
N MET A 116 -2.94 -7.01 4.88
CA MET A 116 -1.61 -7.42 5.34
C MET A 116 -0.97 -8.44 4.39
N LEU A 117 -1.67 -9.53 4.08
CA LEU A 117 -1.17 -10.58 3.19
C LEU A 117 -0.90 -10.05 1.79
N SER A 118 -1.80 -9.23 1.25
CA SER A 118 -1.66 -8.65 -0.09
C SER A 118 -0.51 -7.65 -0.17
N MET A 119 -0.32 -6.86 0.89
CA MET A 119 0.80 -5.94 1.03
C MET A 119 2.14 -6.68 1.01
N ILE A 120 2.26 -7.74 1.81
CA ILE A 120 3.48 -8.56 1.86
C ILE A 120 3.71 -9.23 0.50
N TYR A 121 2.69 -9.89 -0.04
CA TYR A 121 2.77 -10.57 -1.33
C TYR A 121 3.18 -9.62 -2.46
N GLY A 122 2.51 -8.48 -2.60
CA GLY A 122 2.84 -7.47 -3.62
C GLY A 122 4.26 -6.94 -3.45
N SER A 123 4.70 -6.72 -2.20
CA SER A 123 6.05 -6.27 -1.90
C SER A 123 7.10 -7.30 -2.32
N VAL A 124 6.90 -8.58 -2.00
CA VAL A 124 7.80 -9.67 -2.40
C VAL A 124 7.87 -9.80 -3.92
N VAL A 125 6.72 -9.91 -4.60
CA VAL A 125 6.70 -10.13 -6.04
C VAL A 125 7.27 -8.93 -6.80
N MET A 126 7.02 -7.70 -6.35
CA MET A 126 7.62 -6.50 -6.95
C MET A 126 9.15 -6.57 -7.03
N LEU A 127 9.82 -7.18 -6.03
CA LEU A 127 11.28 -7.31 -6.00
C LEU A 127 11.82 -8.25 -7.07
N THR A 128 10.98 -9.17 -7.55
CA THR A 128 11.41 -10.24 -8.46
C THR A 128 11.00 -9.96 -9.91
N ARG A 129 10.25 -8.88 -10.14
CA ARG A 129 9.95 -8.38 -11.48
C ARG A 129 11.17 -7.72 -12.10
N ALA A 130 11.63 -8.27 -13.23
CA ALA A 130 12.70 -7.68 -14.05
C ALA A 130 12.24 -6.44 -14.83
N ASP A 131 10.93 -6.30 -15.06
CA ASP A 131 10.34 -5.24 -15.87
C ASP A 131 9.75 -4.11 -15.00
N ILE A 132 9.94 -2.86 -15.45
CA ILE A 132 9.51 -1.66 -14.70
C ILE A 132 7.99 -1.65 -14.52
N LYS A 133 7.21 -1.93 -15.56
CA LYS A 133 5.73 -1.94 -15.48
C LYS A 133 5.23 -3.01 -14.51
N GLY A 134 5.77 -4.23 -14.57
CA GLY A 134 5.49 -5.32 -13.65
C GLY A 134 5.79 -4.95 -12.20
N SER A 135 6.94 -4.35 -11.94
CA SER A 135 7.28 -3.84 -10.61
C SER A 135 6.27 -2.76 -10.14
N LEU A 136 5.81 -1.89 -11.05
CA LEU A 136 4.78 -0.88 -10.75
C LEU A 136 3.40 -1.48 -10.46
N VAL A 137 3.01 -2.56 -11.15
CA VAL A 137 1.77 -3.29 -10.87
C VAL A 137 1.78 -3.85 -9.45
N TYR A 138 2.84 -4.57 -9.07
CA TYR A 138 2.88 -5.21 -7.75
C TYR A 138 3.13 -4.23 -6.60
N SER A 139 3.76 -3.07 -6.84
CA SER A 139 3.70 -1.98 -5.85
C SER A 139 2.30 -1.41 -5.68
N THR A 140 1.46 -1.44 -6.72
CA THR A 140 0.06 -1.00 -6.61
C THR A 140 -0.71 -1.97 -5.72
N MET A 141 -0.55 -3.28 -5.95
CA MET A 141 -1.12 -4.30 -5.07
C MET A 141 -0.64 -4.12 -3.62
N SER A 142 0.65 -3.86 -3.41
CA SER A 142 1.21 -3.66 -2.07
C SER A 142 0.58 -2.46 -1.35
N GLN A 143 0.46 -1.33 -2.06
CA GLN A 143 -0.04 -0.07 -1.52
C GLN A 143 -1.56 -0.09 -1.30
N MET A 144 -2.29 -0.76 -2.19
CA MET A 144 -3.72 -1.00 -1.98
C MET A 144 -3.97 -2.03 -0.86
N GLY A 145 -3.07 -2.99 -0.66
CA GLY A 145 -3.10 -3.86 0.51
C GLY A 145 -2.88 -3.10 1.81
N PHE A 146 -1.95 -2.15 1.81
CA PHE A 146 -1.78 -1.22 2.93
C PHE A 146 -3.05 -0.39 3.17
N MET A 147 -3.69 0.15 2.13
CA MET A 147 -4.95 0.89 2.25
C MET A 147 -6.08 0.03 2.85
N ILE A 148 -6.25 -1.21 2.38
CA ILE A 148 -7.28 -2.12 2.92
C ILE A 148 -6.97 -2.49 4.37
N LEU A 149 -5.68 -2.70 4.71
CA LEU A 149 -5.23 -2.88 6.08
C LEU A 149 -5.58 -1.65 6.93
N THR A 150 -5.37 -0.43 6.45
CA THR A 150 -5.72 0.79 7.21
C THR A 150 -7.22 0.92 7.45
N CYS A 151 -8.06 0.52 6.48
CA CYS A 151 -9.51 0.43 6.69
C CYS A 151 -9.86 -0.63 7.74
N GLY A 152 -9.18 -1.79 7.74
CA GLY A 152 -9.35 -2.84 8.76
C GLY A 152 -8.94 -2.43 10.16
N LEU A 153 -8.12 -1.38 10.30
CA LEU A 153 -7.77 -0.74 11.58
C LEU A 153 -8.74 0.39 11.98
N GLY A 154 -9.77 0.66 11.19
CA GLY A 154 -10.70 1.78 11.41
C GLY A 154 -10.12 3.15 11.05
N LEU A 155 -8.98 3.21 10.36
CA LEU A 155 -8.27 4.45 10.06
C LEU A 155 -8.77 5.08 8.75
N SER A 156 -10.06 5.41 8.67
CA SER A 156 -10.71 5.86 7.43
C SER A 156 -10.12 7.17 6.87
N ALA A 157 -9.82 8.16 7.71
CA ALA A 157 -9.20 9.41 7.25
C ALA A 157 -7.81 9.20 6.65
N ALA A 158 -7.02 8.33 7.29
CA ALA A 158 -5.73 7.88 6.78
C ALA A 158 -5.85 7.17 5.43
N ALA A 159 -6.86 6.33 5.27
CA ALA A 159 -7.14 5.65 4.01
C ALA A 159 -7.52 6.65 2.90
N VAL A 160 -8.34 7.66 3.18
CA VAL A 160 -8.66 8.73 2.21
C VAL A 160 -7.41 9.48 1.77
N PHE A 161 -6.60 9.92 2.73
CA PHE A 161 -5.34 10.58 2.41
C PHE A 161 -4.44 9.70 1.54
N HIS A 162 -4.33 8.41 1.88
CA HIS A 162 -3.57 7.45 1.08
C HIS A 162 -4.13 7.32 -0.34
N LEU A 163 -5.45 7.20 -0.52
CA LEU A 163 -6.08 7.06 -1.84
C LEU A 163 -5.76 8.24 -2.76
N VAL A 164 -5.79 9.47 -2.23
CA VAL A 164 -5.45 10.68 -2.97
C VAL A 164 -3.97 10.68 -3.34
N GLY A 165 -3.09 10.48 -2.36
CA GLY A 165 -1.64 10.41 -2.61
C GLY A 165 -1.28 9.32 -3.61
N HIS A 166 -1.91 8.15 -3.47
CA HIS A 166 -1.81 7.00 -4.36
C HIS A 166 -2.16 7.36 -5.80
N GLY A 167 -3.29 8.03 -6.02
CA GLY A 167 -3.72 8.48 -7.33
C GLY A 167 -2.65 9.32 -8.03
N PHE A 168 -2.17 10.37 -7.36
CA PHE A 168 -1.16 11.26 -7.93
C PHE A 168 0.16 10.54 -8.22
N TYR A 169 0.70 9.81 -7.23
CA TYR A 169 2.03 9.22 -7.42
C TYR A 169 1.99 8.07 -8.43
N LYS A 170 0.94 7.23 -8.44
CA LYS A 170 0.84 6.12 -9.39
C LYS A 170 0.64 6.58 -10.81
N ALA A 171 -0.24 7.55 -11.04
CA ALA A 171 -0.41 8.13 -12.37
C ALA A 171 0.94 8.65 -12.90
N THR A 172 1.68 9.38 -12.05
CA THR A 172 3.01 9.90 -12.39
C THR A 172 4.02 8.80 -12.72
N LEU A 173 4.09 7.74 -11.92
CA LEU A 173 5.03 6.63 -12.14
C LEU A 173 4.72 5.84 -13.41
N PHE A 174 3.43 5.61 -13.72
CA PHE A 174 3.05 4.94 -14.96
C PHE A 174 3.33 5.80 -16.18
N LEU A 175 2.92 7.07 -16.18
CA LEU A 175 3.15 8.00 -17.29
C LEU A 175 4.64 8.26 -17.56
N SER A 176 5.47 8.27 -16.51
CA SER A 176 6.94 8.40 -16.63
C SER A 176 7.69 7.07 -16.83
N SER A 177 6.99 5.93 -16.94
CA SER A 177 7.65 4.63 -17.07
C SER A 177 8.52 4.52 -18.33
N GLY A 178 8.11 5.14 -19.43
CA GLY A 178 8.89 5.19 -20.68
C GLY A 178 10.25 5.88 -20.51
N SER A 179 10.27 7.05 -19.86
CA SER A 179 11.51 7.78 -19.57
C SER A 179 12.39 7.03 -18.56
N ALA A 180 11.78 6.32 -17.60
CA ALA A 180 12.50 5.45 -16.69
C ALA A 180 13.17 4.26 -17.40
N ILE A 181 12.50 3.64 -18.38
CA ILE A 181 13.07 2.57 -19.22
C ILE A 181 14.26 3.11 -20.02
N ALA A 182 14.11 4.25 -20.69
CA ALA A 182 15.18 4.87 -21.47
C ALA A 182 16.40 5.20 -20.60
N ARG A 183 16.18 5.77 -19.40
CA ARG A 183 17.25 6.04 -18.42
C ARG A 183 17.95 4.76 -17.95
N ARG A 184 17.20 3.67 -17.69
CA ARG A 184 17.78 2.37 -17.30
C ARG A 184 18.65 1.79 -18.42
N ARG A 185 18.22 1.88 -19.68
CA ARG A 185 19.00 1.45 -20.85
C ARG A 185 20.30 2.24 -20.98
N ARG A 186 20.25 3.58 -20.90
CA ARG A 186 21.45 4.43 -20.92
C ARG A 186 22.43 4.08 -19.80
N LYS A 187 21.92 3.87 -18.58
CA LYS A 187 22.77 3.47 -17.43
C LYS A 187 23.42 2.10 -17.63
N ALA A 188 22.72 1.15 -18.24
CA ALA A 188 23.27 -0.18 -18.52
C ALA A 188 24.33 -0.19 -19.64
N ALA A 189 24.25 0.76 -20.57
CA ALA A 189 25.25 0.95 -21.62
C ALA A 189 26.49 1.74 -21.15
N GLY A 190 26.37 2.49 -20.06
CA GLY A 190 27.47 3.24 -19.46
C GLY A 190 28.41 2.36 -18.62
N PRO A 191 29.58 2.90 -18.23
CA PRO A 191 30.51 2.18 -17.36
C PRO A 191 29.84 1.82 -16.02
N PRO A 192 30.24 0.69 -15.40
CA PRO A 192 29.70 0.30 -14.11
C PRO A 192 29.96 1.41 -13.09
N ALA A 193 28.96 1.68 -12.25
CA ALA A 193 29.11 2.68 -11.19
C ALA A 193 30.24 2.26 -10.25
N PRO A 194 31.07 3.20 -9.79
CA PRO A 194 32.12 2.89 -8.82
C PRO A 194 31.52 2.22 -7.58
N GLY A 195 32.19 1.17 -7.12
CA GLY A 195 31.79 0.42 -5.93
C GLY A 195 31.77 1.31 -4.69
N MET A 196 30.81 1.09 -3.79
CA MET A 196 30.76 1.79 -2.50
C MET A 196 31.20 0.85 -1.39
N THR A 197 32.06 1.34 -0.49
CA THR A 197 32.53 0.56 0.66
C THR A 197 31.37 0.21 1.59
N ALA A 198 31.44 -0.95 2.26
CA ALA A 198 30.42 -1.40 3.20
C ALA A 198 30.19 -0.37 4.31
N ALA A 199 31.27 0.19 4.88
CA ALA A 199 31.20 1.22 5.91
C ALA A 199 30.43 2.48 5.45
N ARG A 200 30.73 2.99 4.25
CA ARG A 200 30.03 4.16 3.70
C ARG A 200 28.55 3.87 3.44
N TRP A 201 28.24 2.68 2.93
CA TRP A 201 26.86 2.29 2.68
C TRP A 201 26.05 2.14 3.98
N THR A 202 26.64 1.53 5.01
CA THR A 202 26.05 1.44 6.35
C THR A 202 25.84 2.82 6.98
N ALA A 203 26.81 3.72 6.86
CA ALA A 203 26.71 5.09 7.36
C ALA A 203 25.57 5.87 6.69
N ILE A 204 25.47 5.81 5.35
CA ILE A 204 24.38 6.44 4.59
C ILE A 204 23.02 5.93 5.06
N ARG A 205 22.90 4.63 5.30
CA ARG A 205 21.64 4.02 5.75
C ARG A 205 21.23 4.48 7.14
N PHE A 206 22.17 4.42 8.07
CA PHE A 206 21.91 4.84 9.43
C PHE A 206 21.51 6.33 9.46
N ALA A 207 22.26 7.18 8.75
CA ALA A 207 21.92 8.59 8.58
C ALA A 207 20.53 8.76 7.96
N ALA A 208 20.21 8.04 6.89
CA ALA A 208 18.91 8.17 6.23
C ALA A 208 17.74 7.76 7.14
N MET A 209 17.88 6.66 7.88
CA MET A 209 16.84 6.20 8.83
C MET A 209 16.67 7.16 9.99
N LEU A 210 17.78 7.62 10.59
CA LEU A 210 17.78 8.52 11.74
C LEU A 210 17.24 9.91 11.37
N LEU A 211 17.75 10.52 10.30
CA LEU A 211 17.34 11.86 9.86
C LEU A 211 15.87 11.88 9.42
N SER A 212 15.38 10.81 8.79
CA SER A 212 13.96 10.70 8.43
C SER A 212 13.06 10.57 9.66
N ALA A 213 13.49 9.80 10.68
CA ALA A 213 12.75 9.69 11.93
C ALA A 213 12.73 11.02 12.69
N ALA A 214 13.89 11.68 12.79
CA ALA A 214 14.01 12.99 13.42
C ALA A 214 13.14 14.05 12.72
N ALA A 215 13.11 14.06 11.38
CA ALA A 215 12.27 14.97 10.61
C ALA A 215 10.77 14.77 10.89
N LEU A 216 10.29 13.53 10.94
CA LEU A 216 8.89 13.23 11.25
C LEU A 216 8.52 13.54 12.70
N TYR A 217 9.42 13.23 13.63
CA TYR A 217 9.26 13.58 15.04
C TYR A 217 9.16 15.11 15.22
N ALA A 218 10.09 15.87 14.63
CA ALA A 218 10.05 17.32 14.65
C ALA A 218 8.77 17.86 14.01
N ALA A 219 8.36 17.33 12.85
CA ALA A 219 7.12 17.72 12.19
C ALA A 219 5.87 17.51 13.07
N GLY A 220 5.77 16.38 13.77
CA GLY A 220 4.67 16.11 14.70
C GLY A 220 4.58 17.12 15.85
N ASN A 221 5.74 17.55 16.38
CA ASN A 221 5.82 18.58 17.41
C ASN A 221 5.46 19.97 16.88
N ILE A 222 5.94 20.33 15.68
CA ILE A 222 5.64 21.62 15.03
C ILE A 222 4.15 21.75 14.74
N VAL A 223 3.53 20.70 14.19
CA VAL A 223 2.11 20.69 13.82
C VAL A 223 1.19 20.47 15.03
N ARG A 224 1.74 20.14 16.21
CA ARG A 224 1.01 19.89 17.48
C ARG A 224 -0.11 18.85 17.32
N VAL A 225 0.24 17.65 16.86
CA VAL A 225 -0.72 16.54 16.72
C VAL A 225 -1.13 16.01 18.11
N PRO A 226 -2.43 15.96 18.48
CA PRO A 226 -2.89 15.45 19.77
C PRO A 226 -2.46 14.00 20.03
N ARG A 227 -2.11 13.68 21.29
CA ARG A 227 -1.65 12.34 21.73
C ARG A 227 -2.63 11.19 21.44
N VAL A 228 -3.92 11.49 21.32
CA VAL A 228 -5.00 10.51 21.08
C VAL A 228 -5.16 10.17 19.59
N GLU A 229 -4.75 11.05 18.67
CA GLU A 229 -4.68 10.78 17.21
C GLU A 229 -3.48 9.88 16.83
N HIS A 230 -2.67 9.46 17.81
CA HIS A 230 -1.42 8.75 17.56
C HIS A 230 -1.65 7.35 16.96
N ALA A 231 -2.75 6.65 17.22
CA ALA A 231 -2.95 5.32 16.66
C ALA A 231 -3.18 5.34 15.13
N SER A 232 -3.95 6.33 14.63
CA SER A 232 -4.21 6.52 13.20
C SER A 232 -3.01 7.13 12.46
N ALA A 233 -2.32 8.07 13.11
CA ALA A 233 -1.13 8.72 12.57
C ALA A 233 0.09 7.77 12.53
N SER A 234 0.29 6.93 13.54
CA SER A 234 1.50 6.07 13.64
C SER A 234 1.63 5.08 12.50
N ALA A 235 0.53 4.45 12.08
CA ALA A 235 0.56 3.43 11.03
C ALA A 235 1.04 4.02 9.70
N LEU A 236 0.51 5.18 9.30
CA LEU A 236 0.97 5.89 8.10
C LEU A 236 2.40 6.44 8.25
N LEU A 237 2.74 6.97 9.43
CA LEU A 237 4.06 7.53 9.69
C LEU A 237 5.18 6.49 9.55
N ILE A 238 4.93 5.21 9.82
CA ILE A 238 5.91 4.13 9.56
C ILE A 238 6.23 4.03 8.06
N PHE A 239 5.21 4.07 7.20
CA PHE A 239 5.41 4.03 5.75
C PHE A 239 6.03 5.32 5.22
N THR A 240 5.62 6.47 5.74
CA THR A 240 6.20 7.78 5.41
C THR A 240 7.66 7.83 5.81
N TRP A 241 8.01 7.31 6.99
CA TRP A 241 9.38 7.17 7.47
C TRP A 241 10.21 6.28 6.54
N ALA A 242 9.70 5.10 6.20
CA ALA A 242 10.39 4.18 5.30
C ALA A 242 10.60 4.81 3.91
N ALA A 243 9.60 5.51 3.38
CA ALA A 243 9.70 6.20 2.09
C ALA A 243 10.72 7.35 2.13
N ALA A 244 10.69 8.18 3.17
CA ALA A 244 11.66 9.26 3.40
C ALA A 244 13.09 8.72 3.53
N ALA A 245 13.27 7.62 4.28
CA ALA A 245 14.57 6.99 4.44
C ALA A 245 15.11 6.44 3.11
N VAL A 246 14.27 5.81 2.29
CA VAL A 246 14.67 5.33 0.95
C VAL A 246 15.02 6.50 0.03
N ALA A 247 14.25 7.59 0.07
CA ALA A 247 14.53 8.78 -0.72
C ALA A 247 15.86 9.43 -0.34
N LEU A 248 16.11 9.61 0.96
CA LEU A 248 17.35 10.21 1.47
C LEU A 248 18.56 9.30 1.24
N MET A 249 18.40 7.98 1.39
CA MET A 249 19.44 7.01 1.00
C MET A 249 19.77 7.13 -0.49
N GLY A 250 18.75 7.24 -1.35
CA GLY A 250 18.90 7.46 -2.79
C GLY A 250 19.54 8.80 -3.15
N TRP A 251 19.41 9.81 -2.30
CA TRP A 251 20.08 11.11 -2.45
C TRP A 251 21.56 11.03 -2.04
N LEU A 252 21.83 10.52 -0.84
CA LEU A 252 23.18 10.41 -0.26
C LEU A 252 24.09 9.42 -1.01
N THR A 253 23.51 8.45 -1.71
CA THR A 253 24.25 7.57 -2.63
C THR A 253 24.75 8.31 -3.88
N ARG A 254 24.02 9.33 -4.34
CA ARG A 254 24.39 10.14 -5.52
C ARG A 254 25.27 11.33 -5.18
N VAL A 255 24.96 12.00 -4.07
CA VAL A 255 25.67 13.19 -3.59
C VAL A 255 26.08 12.94 -2.14
N PRO A 256 27.23 12.30 -1.90
CA PRO A 256 27.72 12.05 -0.54
C PRO A 256 28.23 13.35 0.10
N GLY A 257 28.11 13.44 1.42
CA GLY A 257 28.72 14.50 2.21
C GLY A 257 27.76 15.10 3.25
N ALA A 258 28.33 15.73 4.28
CA ALA A 258 27.57 16.33 5.38
C ALA A 258 26.60 17.41 4.89
N ARG A 259 27.03 18.27 3.95
CA ARG A 259 26.17 19.30 3.35
C ARG A 259 24.97 18.69 2.63
N ALA A 260 25.17 17.60 1.89
CA ALA A 260 24.08 16.91 1.21
C ALA A 260 23.10 16.24 2.19
N ALA A 261 23.60 15.73 3.32
CA ALA A 261 22.76 15.20 4.40
C ALA A 261 21.94 16.29 5.09
N LEU A 262 22.55 17.45 5.38
CA LEU A 262 21.86 18.59 5.97
C LEU A 262 20.76 19.13 5.05
N LEU A 263 21.06 19.33 3.77
CA LEU A 263 20.08 19.76 2.78
C LEU A 263 18.95 18.73 2.60
N GLY A 264 19.30 17.44 2.57
CA GLY A 264 18.33 16.36 2.50
C GLY A 264 17.43 16.30 3.74
N ALA A 265 17.98 16.47 4.94
CA ALA A 265 17.23 16.51 6.19
C ALA A 265 16.31 17.74 6.26
N ALA A 266 16.78 18.91 5.84
CA ALA A 266 15.97 20.13 5.79
C ALA A 266 14.79 19.98 4.81
N ALA A 267 15.05 19.44 3.61
CA ALA A 267 14.00 19.16 2.63
C ALA A 267 12.98 18.13 3.16
N LEU A 268 13.46 17.06 3.83
CA LEU A 268 12.59 16.08 4.47
C LEU A 268 11.76 16.69 5.59
N LEU A 269 12.31 17.59 6.40
CA LEU A 269 11.57 18.25 7.47
C LEU A 269 10.41 19.09 6.90
N VAL A 270 10.68 19.89 5.87
CA VAL A 270 9.63 20.68 5.19
C VAL A 270 8.54 19.76 4.62
N ALA A 271 8.94 18.70 3.93
CA ALA A 271 8.00 17.72 3.39
C ALA A 271 7.20 17.00 4.50
N ALA A 272 7.85 16.66 5.61
CA ALA A 272 7.23 16.01 6.77
C ALA A 272 6.22 16.93 7.46
N VAL A 273 6.56 18.21 7.66
CA VAL A 273 5.63 19.22 8.20
C VAL A 273 4.40 19.35 7.30
N GLY A 274 4.61 19.50 5.98
CA GLY A 274 3.51 19.56 5.02
C GLY A 274 2.63 18.30 5.02
N TYR A 275 3.24 17.11 5.07
CA TYR A 275 2.54 15.84 5.13
C TYR A 275 1.69 15.72 6.40
N VAL A 276 2.28 16.00 7.57
CA VAL A 276 1.59 15.89 8.87
C VAL A 276 0.48 16.95 8.98
N ALA A 277 0.72 18.17 8.50
CA ALA A 277 -0.29 19.23 8.46
C ALA A 277 -1.48 18.85 7.58
N LEU A 278 -1.23 18.32 6.37
CA LEU A 278 -2.29 17.89 5.46
C LEU A 278 -3.05 16.69 6.02
N MET A 279 -2.36 15.72 6.64
CA MET A 279 -3.00 14.60 7.32
C MET A 279 -3.94 15.09 8.42
N ARG A 280 -3.47 16.01 9.27
CA ARG A 280 -4.27 16.61 10.34
C ARG A 280 -5.49 17.34 9.78
N ALA A 281 -5.31 18.11 8.70
CA ALA A 281 -6.42 18.81 8.04
C ALA A 281 -7.47 17.83 7.49
N VAL A 282 -7.06 16.75 6.83
CA VAL A 282 -7.97 15.72 6.32
C VAL A 282 -8.68 14.99 7.46
N THR A 283 -7.97 14.62 8.52
CA THR A 283 -8.56 13.99 9.71
C THR A 283 -9.58 14.91 10.36
N GLY A 284 -9.25 16.19 10.57
CA GLY A 284 -10.18 17.16 11.13
C GLY A 284 -11.42 17.40 10.26
N PHE A 285 -11.24 17.44 8.93
CA PHE A 285 -12.34 17.59 7.98
C PHE A 285 -13.30 16.40 7.98
N LEU A 286 -12.78 15.17 8.08
CA LEU A 286 -13.59 13.95 8.03
C LEU A 286 -14.10 13.48 9.39
N ALA A 287 -13.55 13.98 10.50
CA ALA A 287 -13.88 13.53 11.85
C ALA A 287 -15.39 13.54 12.19
N PRO A 288 -16.21 14.53 11.76
CA PRO A 288 -17.64 14.53 12.06
C PRO A 288 -18.42 13.37 11.43
N ASP A 289 -17.96 12.85 10.29
CA ASP A 289 -18.67 11.86 9.49
C ASP A 289 -18.12 10.43 9.66
N LEU A 290 -17.02 10.27 10.41
CA LEU A 290 -16.35 8.99 10.59
C LEU A 290 -16.60 8.41 11.99
N PRO A 291 -16.73 7.08 12.12
CA PRO A 291 -16.85 6.43 13.40
C PRO A 291 -15.59 6.65 14.25
N ALA A 292 -15.76 6.61 15.58
CA ALA A 292 -14.64 6.71 16.51
C ALA A 292 -13.58 5.64 16.23
N VAL A 293 -12.31 6.04 16.26
CA VAL A 293 -11.19 5.16 15.94
C VAL A 293 -10.85 4.29 17.15
N THR A 294 -11.06 2.98 17.03
CA THR A 294 -10.55 1.99 17.97
C THR A 294 -9.65 1.00 17.23
N VAL A 295 -8.33 1.14 17.41
CA VAL A 295 -7.38 0.15 16.86
C VAL A 295 -7.35 -1.05 17.80
N PRO A 296 -7.73 -2.27 17.35
CA PRO A 296 -7.70 -3.44 18.21
C PRO A 296 -6.28 -3.72 18.70
N ALA A 297 -6.08 -3.97 19.99
CA ALA A 297 -4.76 -4.30 20.55
C ALA A 297 -4.13 -5.54 19.86
N ALA A 298 -4.98 -6.48 19.45
CA ALA A 298 -4.61 -7.67 18.70
C ALA A 298 -3.99 -7.39 17.32
N ALA A 299 -4.12 -6.17 16.77
CA ALA A 299 -3.48 -5.80 15.51
C ALA A 299 -1.98 -5.48 15.64
N SER A 300 -1.50 -5.17 16.86
CA SER A 300 -0.11 -4.75 17.09
C SER A 300 0.95 -5.80 16.70
N PRO A 301 0.79 -7.12 16.96
CA PRO A 301 1.76 -8.12 16.54
C PRO A 301 1.79 -8.27 15.01
N GLY A 302 0.64 -8.16 14.35
CA GLY A 302 0.55 -8.19 12.89
C GLY A 302 1.25 -7.00 12.24
N LEU A 303 1.07 -5.80 12.78
CA LEU A 303 1.78 -4.59 12.34
C LEU A 303 3.29 -4.71 12.53
N ALA A 304 3.73 -5.24 13.67
CA ALA A 304 5.15 -5.52 13.93
C ALA A 304 5.70 -6.54 12.93
N ALA A 305 4.99 -7.62 12.66
CA ALA A 305 5.40 -8.64 11.70
C ALA A 305 5.54 -8.07 10.28
N VAL A 306 4.57 -7.25 9.85
CA VAL A 306 4.65 -6.49 8.59
C VAL A 306 5.90 -5.63 8.55
N ALA A 307 6.14 -4.82 9.58
CA ALA A 307 7.27 -3.90 9.61
C ALA A 307 8.60 -4.67 9.53
N VAL A 308 8.71 -5.79 10.24
CA VAL A 308 9.88 -6.68 10.19
C VAL A 308 10.06 -7.28 8.80
N ILE A 309 9.00 -7.81 8.19
CA ILE A 309 9.06 -8.42 6.85
C ILE A 309 9.44 -7.37 5.79
N LEU A 310 8.74 -6.23 5.77
CA LEU A 310 9.03 -5.15 4.82
C LEU A 310 10.43 -4.55 5.04
N GLY A 311 10.85 -4.41 6.30
CA GLY A 311 12.21 -4.04 6.66
C GLY A 311 13.23 -5.05 6.11
N GLY A 312 13.01 -6.34 6.34
CA GLY A 312 13.83 -7.43 5.79
C GLY A 312 13.88 -7.43 4.25
N LEU A 313 12.75 -7.17 3.58
CA LEU A 313 12.69 -7.03 2.13
C LEU A 313 13.46 -5.80 1.63
N ALA A 314 13.41 -4.69 2.35
CA ALA A 314 14.24 -3.52 2.05
C ALA A 314 15.74 -3.83 2.22
N LEU A 315 16.10 -4.64 3.24
CA LEU A 315 17.45 -5.18 3.41
C LEU A 315 17.87 -6.15 2.29
N LEU A 316 16.96 -6.64 1.46
CA LEU A 316 17.29 -7.50 0.31
C LEU A 316 17.51 -6.70 -0.98
N ARG A 317 17.16 -5.40 -1.03
CA ARG A 317 17.44 -4.53 -2.20
C ARG A 317 18.90 -4.03 -2.27
N GLN A 318 19.82 -4.69 -1.58
CA GLN A 318 21.21 -4.25 -1.43
C GLN A 318 22.04 -4.50 -2.69
N PRO A 319 23.08 -3.68 -2.96
CA PRO A 319 24.08 -4.02 -3.95
C PRO A 319 24.67 -5.41 -3.61
N PRO A 320 24.86 -6.29 -4.61
CA PRO A 320 24.99 -7.73 -4.39
C PRO A 320 26.40 -8.12 -3.93
N ASN A 321 26.77 -7.80 -2.68
CA ASN A 321 28.01 -8.28 -2.08
C ASN A 321 27.70 -9.26 -0.92
N GLY A 322 28.36 -10.40 -0.90
CA GLY A 322 28.30 -11.38 0.21
C GLY A 322 27.02 -12.22 0.32
N ARG A 323 26.71 -12.67 1.56
CA ARG A 323 25.60 -13.60 1.87
C ARG A 323 24.21 -13.04 1.53
N ALA A 324 24.00 -11.73 1.72
CA ALA A 324 22.73 -11.05 1.41
C ALA A 324 22.40 -11.07 -0.09
N GLY A 325 23.40 -10.88 -0.96
CA GLY A 325 23.23 -10.98 -2.41
C GLY A 325 22.89 -12.41 -2.89
N ARG A 326 23.43 -13.43 -2.20
CA ARG A 326 23.06 -14.84 -2.47
C ARG A 326 21.61 -15.13 -2.09
N LEU A 327 21.17 -14.65 -0.93
CA LEU A 327 19.78 -14.79 -0.49
C LEU A 327 18.82 -14.05 -1.42
N GLN A 328 19.15 -12.81 -1.82
CA GLN A 328 18.38 -12.05 -2.80
C GLN A 328 18.26 -12.81 -4.13
N ARG A 329 19.36 -13.37 -4.65
CA ARG A 329 19.33 -14.19 -5.87
C ARG A 329 18.50 -15.46 -5.70
N ALA A 330 18.63 -16.17 -4.58
CA ALA A 330 17.84 -17.37 -4.30
C ALA A 330 16.34 -17.08 -4.20
N LEU A 331 15.95 -16.00 -3.50
CA LEU A 331 14.56 -15.54 -3.41
C LEU A 331 14.03 -15.08 -4.77
N TYR A 332 14.85 -14.33 -5.53
CA TYR A 332 14.55 -13.92 -6.89
C TYR A 332 14.26 -15.14 -7.79
N THR A 333 15.15 -16.14 -7.81
CA THR A 333 14.98 -17.35 -8.61
C THR A 333 13.75 -18.14 -8.18
N LYS A 334 13.54 -18.36 -6.87
CA LYS A 334 12.35 -19.08 -6.36
C LYS A 334 11.04 -18.37 -6.72
N ALA A 335 10.99 -17.04 -6.60
CA ALA A 335 9.80 -16.28 -6.96
C ALA A 335 9.56 -16.22 -8.47
N LEU A 336 10.62 -16.20 -9.28
CA LEU A 336 10.51 -16.23 -10.74
C LEU A 336 9.93 -17.56 -11.21
N VAL A 337 10.37 -18.68 -10.61
CA VAL A 337 9.84 -20.02 -10.86
C VAL A 337 8.39 -20.14 -10.39
N ALA A 338 8.03 -19.60 -9.22
CA ALA A 338 6.66 -19.61 -8.72
C ALA A 338 5.68 -18.78 -9.57
N GLY A 339 6.18 -17.80 -10.34
CA GLY A 339 5.40 -16.96 -11.25
C GLY A 339 5.21 -17.53 -12.65
N GLN A 340 5.92 -18.62 -13.02
CA GLN A 340 5.71 -19.29 -14.29
C GLN A 340 4.43 -20.13 -14.22
N ILE A 341 3.43 -19.75 -15.01
CA ILE A 341 2.27 -20.61 -15.26
C ILE A 341 2.81 -21.77 -16.10
N PRO A 342 2.74 -23.04 -15.64
CA PRO A 342 3.12 -24.15 -16.48
C PRO A 342 2.29 -24.07 -17.75
N MET A 343 2.97 -23.92 -18.89
CA MET A 343 2.29 -24.05 -20.17
C MET A 343 1.74 -25.46 -20.19
N LYS A 344 0.41 -25.61 -20.28
CA LYS A 344 -0.16 -26.89 -20.71
C LYS A 344 0.47 -27.15 -22.08
N THR A 345 1.41 -28.07 -22.13
CA THR A 345 1.80 -28.74 -23.36
C THR A 345 0.55 -29.42 -23.89
N THR A 346 -0.24 -28.70 -24.69
CA THR A 346 -1.19 -29.33 -25.58
C THR A 346 -0.36 -30.13 -26.56
N GLY A 347 -0.24 -31.43 -26.31
CA GLY A 347 0.41 -32.36 -27.20
C GLY A 347 -0.39 -32.45 -28.50
N VAL A 348 0.07 -31.74 -29.53
CA VAL A 348 -0.17 -31.96 -30.97
C VAL A 348 1.03 -31.24 -31.61
N LEU A 349 2.02 -31.87 -32.26
CA LEU A 349 1.95 -32.76 -33.42
C LEU A 349 3.16 -33.72 -33.40
N ARG A 350 2.92 -35.02 -33.51
CA ARG A 350 3.75 -35.96 -34.26
C ARG A 350 2.94 -36.37 -35.48
#